data_AF-A0A6G1SJI6-F1
#
_entry.id   AF-A0A6G1SJI6-F1
#
_cell.length_a   1.000
_cell.length_b   1.000
_cell.length_c   1.000
_cell.angle_alpha   90.00
_cell.angle_beta   90.00
_cell.angle_gamma   90.00
#
_symmetry.space_group_name_H-M   'P 1'
#
loop_
_entity.id
_entity.type
_entity.pdbx_description
1 polymer ?
#
loop_
_entity_poly.entity_id
_entity_poly.type
_entity_poly.pdbx_seq_one_letter_code
_entity_poly.pdbx_strand_id
1 'polypeptide(L)'
;MDGIDKEVNLAALIESCKPTKKRGRPSHKRQLREIRYERKINLQTADSVLAATNLRAILTLEILNSLPVDCQSHLIRLLPDFDQIHREDGSLQARPSALTNEHFSRFCTHYVEKLSDNKLSERAIEKAKSDASKGMAKLDPWKLKNYEPIWGKKLISQIMNVDEGD
;
A
#
# COMPACT_ATOMS: atom_id res chain seq x y z
N MET A 1 10.53 45.68 12.31
CA MET A 1 9.38 44.89 12.79
C MET A 1 8.25 45.29 11.86
N ASP A 2 8.02 44.55 10.78
CA ASP A 2 6.97 44.89 9.84
C ASP A 2 6.12 43.63 9.62
N GLY A 3 4.86 43.78 10.00
CA GLY A 3 3.87 42.73 10.13
C GLY A 3 3.55 42.08 8.81
N ILE A 4 3.55 40.75 8.82
CA ILE A 4 3.08 39.93 7.72
C ILE A 4 1.56 39.92 7.81
N ASP A 5 0.90 40.78 7.03
CA ASP A 5 -0.53 40.68 6.77
C ASP A 5 -0.78 39.41 5.96
N LYS A 6 -0.98 38.29 6.67
CA LYS A 6 -1.53 37.07 6.08
C LYS A 6 -3.03 37.28 5.92
N GLU A 7 -3.42 37.95 4.85
CA GLU A 7 -4.82 38.04 4.45
C GLU A 7 -5.30 36.62 4.16
N VAL A 8 -6.04 36.05 5.11
CA VAL A 8 -6.57 34.69 5.01
C VAL A 8 -7.59 34.72 3.88
N ASN A 9 -7.24 34.14 2.74
CA ASN A 9 -8.12 34.08 1.58
C ASN A 9 -9.31 33.17 1.89
N LEU A 10 -10.35 33.78 2.46
CA LEU A 10 -11.59 33.13 2.88
C LEU A 10 -12.27 32.43 1.70
N ALA A 11 -12.11 32.95 0.48
CA ALA A 11 -12.67 32.36 -0.74
C ALA A 11 -12.01 31.00 -1.08
N ALA A 12 -10.69 30.86 -0.90
CA ALA A 12 -9.99 29.59 -1.10
C ALA A 12 -10.40 28.53 -0.05
N LEU A 13 -10.63 28.96 1.20
CA LEU A 13 -11.12 28.06 2.27
C LEU A 13 -12.57 27.62 2.01
N ILE A 14 -13.41 28.53 1.52
CA ILE A 14 -14.80 28.22 1.15
C ILE A 14 -14.84 27.28 -0.07
N GLU A 15 -13.92 27.45 -1.03
CA GLU A 15 -13.80 26.58 -2.19
C GLU A 15 -13.35 25.15 -1.83
N SER A 16 -12.43 25.02 -0.87
CA SER A 16 -12.03 23.74 -0.27
C SER A 16 -13.18 23.03 0.47
N CYS A 17 -14.21 23.75 0.90
CA CYS A 17 -15.35 23.21 1.64
C CYS A 17 -16.57 22.88 0.75
N LYS A 18 -16.52 23.18 -0.56
CA LYS A 18 -17.60 22.82 -1.47
C LYS A 18 -17.65 21.29 -1.64
N PRO A 19 -18.80 20.63 -1.48
CA PRO A 19 -18.93 19.20 -1.73
C PRO A 19 -18.61 18.94 -3.20
N THR A 20 -17.46 18.34 -3.48
CA THR A 20 -17.10 17.88 -4.82
C THR A 20 -18.21 16.95 -5.31
N LYS A 21 -18.92 17.36 -6.36
CA LYS A 21 -19.98 16.56 -6.99
C LYS A 21 -19.40 15.16 -7.22
N LYS A 22 -19.96 14.14 -6.57
CA LYS A 22 -19.61 12.73 -6.82
C LYS A 22 -19.83 12.50 -8.31
N ARG A 23 -18.75 12.47 -9.10
CA ARG A 23 -18.83 12.07 -10.51
C ARG A 23 -19.36 10.64 -10.47
N GLY A 24 -20.53 10.41 -11.07
CA GLY A 24 -21.13 9.07 -11.09
C GLY A 24 -20.13 8.05 -11.62
N ARG A 25 -20.22 6.81 -11.10
CA ARG A 25 -19.34 5.70 -11.44
C ARG A 25 -19.06 5.65 -12.95
N PRO A 26 -17.79 5.70 -13.40
CA PRO A 26 -17.47 5.52 -14.81
C PRO A 26 -18.01 4.18 -15.33
N SER A 27 -18.60 4.16 -16.52
CA SER A 27 -19.10 2.92 -17.13
C SER A 27 -17.95 1.90 -17.26
N HIS A 28 -18.24 0.62 -16.98
CA HIS A 28 -17.28 -0.49 -17.10
C HIS A 28 -16.57 -0.52 -18.46
N LYS A 29 -17.29 -0.22 -19.56
CA LYS A 29 -16.72 -0.12 -20.92
C LYS A 29 -15.67 0.99 -21.04
N ARG A 30 -15.89 2.12 -20.36
CA ARG A 30 -14.92 3.24 -20.34
C ARG A 30 -13.66 2.83 -19.59
N GLN A 31 -13.82 2.19 -18.43
CA GLN A 31 -12.68 1.73 -17.63
C GLN A 31 -11.84 0.70 -18.39
N LEU A 32 -12.46 -0.25 -19.08
CA LEU A 32 -11.73 -1.23 -19.91
C LEU A 32 -10.92 -0.56 -21.03
N ARG A 33 -11.43 0.52 -21.64
CA ARG A 33 -10.66 1.32 -22.61
C ARG A 33 -9.48 2.03 -21.94
N GLU A 34 -9.68 2.68 -20.80
CA GLU A 34 -8.61 3.35 -20.05
C GLU A 34 -7.51 2.35 -19.66
N ILE A 35 -7.85 1.13 -19.24
CA ILE A 35 -6.87 0.08 -18.95
C ILE A 35 -6.11 -0.35 -20.21
N ARG A 36 -6.83 -0.57 -21.32
CA ARG A 36 -6.21 -1.05 -22.57
C ARG A 36 -5.29 -0.03 -23.22
N TYR A 37 -5.69 1.24 -23.24
CA TYR A 37 -4.99 2.30 -23.99
C TYR A 37 -4.09 3.15 -23.10
N GLU A 38 -4.54 3.50 -21.90
CA GLU A 38 -3.77 4.37 -20.99
C GLU A 38 -2.99 3.56 -19.94
N ARG A 39 -3.22 2.24 -19.84
CA ARG A 39 -2.67 1.38 -18.79
C ARG A 39 -2.93 1.91 -17.38
N LYS A 40 -4.01 2.66 -17.20
CA LYS A 40 -4.42 3.23 -15.92
C LYS A 40 -5.50 2.38 -15.28
N ILE A 41 -5.25 1.98 -14.04
CA ILE A 41 -6.21 1.27 -13.19
C ILE A 41 -6.41 2.12 -11.94
N ASN A 42 -7.67 2.35 -11.56
CA ASN A 42 -7.98 3.02 -10.29
C ASN A 42 -7.77 2.03 -9.14
N LEU A 43 -6.93 2.37 -8.16
CA LEU A 43 -6.60 1.48 -7.03
C LEU A 43 -7.22 1.93 -5.69
N GLN A 44 -7.92 3.07 -5.66
CA GLN A 44 -8.29 3.74 -4.41
C GLN A 44 -9.81 3.80 -4.18
N THR A 45 -10.61 3.58 -5.22
CA THR A 45 -12.07 3.76 -5.16
C THR A 45 -12.82 2.47 -5.47
N ALA A 46 -14.00 2.31 -4.85
CA ALA A 46 -14.89 1.17 -5.06
C ALA A 46 -15.41 1.04 -6.49
N ASP A 47 -15.35 2.12 -7.28
CA ASP A 47 -15.71 2.12 -8.69
C ASP A 47 -14.70 1.38 -9.57
N SER A 48 -13.52 1.01 -9.03
CA SER A 48 -12.48 0.29 -9.75
C SER A 48 -12.98 -1.02 -10.36
N VAL A 49 -12.45 -1.34 -11.55
CA VAL A 49 -12.61 -2.68 -12.16
C VAL A 49 -12.10 -3.77 -11.22
N LEU A 50 -11.09 -3.47 -10.38
CA LEU A 50 -10.51 -4.44 -9.46
C LEU A 50 -11.49 -4.92 -8.39
N ALA A 51 -12.50 -4.12 -8.03
CA ALA A 51 -13.50 -4.50 -7.05
C ALA A 51 -14.39 -5.67 -7.51
N ALA A 52 -14.48 -5.90 -8.82
CA ALA A 52 -15.30 -6.96 -9.42
C ALA A 52 -14.46 -8.12 -10.00
N THR A 53 -13.13 -8.09 -9.85
CA THR A 53 -12.23 -9.11 -10.41
C THR A 53 -11.61 -9.97 -9.32
N ASN A 54 -11.31 -11.23 -9.64
CA ASN A 54 -10.55 -12.10 -8.75
C ASN A 54 -9.05 -11.76 -8.82
N LEU A 55 -8.56 -10.96 -7.85
CA LEU A 55 -7.15 -10.56 -7.80
C LEU A 55 -6.19 -11.75 -7.74
N ARG A 56 -6.55 -12.85 -7.06
CA ARG A 56 -5.69 -14.04 -6.97
C ARG A 56 -5.48 -14.69 -8.33
N ALA A 57 -6.51 -14.71 -9.18
CA ALA A 57 -6.39 -15.28 -10.52
C ALA A 57 -5.51 -14.43 -11.46
N ILE A 58 -5.32 -13.14 -11.14
CA ILE A 58 -4.52 -12.20 -11.93
C ILE A 58 -3.08 -12.13 -11.40
N LEU A 59 -2.89 -12.28 -10.09
CA LEU A 59 -1.58 -12.20 -9.44
C LEU A 59 -0.98 -13.60 -9.29
N THR A 60 -0.59 -14.20 -10.41
CA THR A 60 0.05 -15.52 -10.43
C THR A 60 1.57 -15.40 -10.62
N LEU A 61 2.27 -16.46 -10.19
CA LEU A 61 3.73 -16.54 -10.38
C LEU A 61 4.12 -16.61 -11.86
N GLU A 62 3.29 -17.25 -12.69
CA GLU A 62 3.48 -17.28 -14.14
C GLU A 62 3.48 -15.87 -14.73
N ILE A 63 2.53 -15.03 -14.31
CA ILE A 63 2.45 -13.64 -14.73
C ILE A 63 3.68 -12.86 -14.24
N LEU A 64 4.10 -13.05 -12.99
CA LEU A 64 5.32 -12.45 -12.47
C LEU A 64 6.55 -12.82 -13.34
N ASN A 65 6.73 -14.10 -13.64
CA ASN A 65 7.86 -14.60 -14.44
C ASN A 65 7.82 -14.18 -15.91
N SER A 66 6.65 -13.77 -16.42
CA SER A 66 6.50 -13.25 -17.79
C SER A 66 6.90 -11.77 -17.95
N LEU A 67 7.09 -11.04 -16.85
CA LEU A 67 7.47 -9.62 -16.87
C LEU A 67 8.96 -9.45 -17.25
N PRO A 68 9.41 -8.25 -17.65
CA PRO A 68 10.83 -7.96 -17.78
C PRO A 68 11.60 -8.14 -16.47
N VAL A 69 12.88 -8.55 -16.55
CA VAL A 69 13.72 -8.88 -15.38
C VAL A 69 13.82 -7.71 -14.38
N ASP A 70 13.91 -6.47 -14.86
CA ASP A 70 13.95 -5.28 -14.00
C ASP A 70 12.68 -5.15 -13.14
N CYS A 71 11.50 -5.35 -13.77
CA CYS A 71 10.23 -5.36 -13.07
C CYS A 71 10.13 -6.52 -12.08
N GLN A 72 10.60 -7.71 -12.46
CA GLN A 72 10.58 -8.88 -11.59
C GLN A 72 11.38 -8.65 -10.33
N SER A 73 12.64 -8.23 -10.47
CA SER A 73 13.52 -7.98 -9.32
C SER A 73 12.95 -6.93 -8.38
N HIS A 74 12.37 -5.85 -8.91
CA HIS A 74 11.72 -4.82 -8.11
C HIS A 74 10.51 -5.37 -7.34
N LEU A 75 9.66 -6.17 -7.98
CA LEU A 75 8.48 -6.75 -7.35
C LEU A 75 8.85 -7.81 -6.30
N ILE A 76 9.87 -8.63 -6.56
CA ILE A 76 10.30 -9.68 -5.64
C ILE A 76 10.91 -9.07 -4.37
N ARG A 77 11.61 -7.93 -4.47
CA ARG A 77 12.11 -7.18 -3.30
C ARG A 77 11.00 -6.65 -2.38
N LEU A 78 9.76 -6.57 -2.85
CA LEU A 78 8.61 -6.19 -2.04
C LEU A 78 8.00 -7.38 -1.28
N LEU A 79 8.40 -8.61 -1.63
CA LEU A 79 7.98 -9.81 -0.89
C LEU A 79 8.75 -9.91 0.43
N PRO A 80 8.20 -10.61 1.43
CA PRO A 80 8.94 -10.92 2.66
C PRO A 80 10.25 -11.68 2.35
N ASP A 81 11.28 -11.49 3.16
CA ASP A 81 12.61 -12.09 2.95
C ASP A 81 12.55 -13.61 2.78
N PHE A 82 11.66 -14.27 3.53
CA PHE A 82 11.49 -15.72 3.43
C PHE A 82 10.92 -16.18 2.09
N ASP A 83 10.25 -15.31 1.32
CA ASP A 83 9.71 -15.62 0.00
C ASP A 83 10.67 -15.25 -1.15
N GLN A 84 11.82 -14.62 -0.84
CA GLN A 84 12.86 -14.27 -1.79
C GLN A 84 13.93 -15.38 -1.89
N ILE A 85 14.28 -15.78 -3.11
CA ILE A 85 15.38 -16.69 -3.42
C ILE A 85 16.47 -15.88 -4.11
N HIS A 86 17.65 -15.82 -3.49
CA HIS A 86 18.86 -15.25 -4.07
C HIS A 86 19.62 -16.37 -4.77
N ARG A 87 19.88 -16.20 -6.07
CA ARG A 87 20.68 -17.15 -6.84
C ARG A 87 22.15 -16.73 -6.87
N GLU A 88 23.02 -17.69 -7.17
CA GLU A 88 24.47 -17.49 -7.26
C GLU A 88 24.88 -16.48 -8.34
N ASP A 89 24.04 -16.31 -9.36
CA ASP A 89 24.21 -15.33 -10.44
C ASP A 89 23.79 -13.90 -10.04
N GLY A 90 23.38 -13.68 -8.78
CA GLY A 90 22.87 -12.41 -8.27
C GLY A 90 21.43 -12.08 -8.68
N SER A 91 20.74 -12.99 -9.38
CA SER A 91 19.33 -12.82 -9.73
C SER A 91 18.42 -13.13 -8.55
N LEU A 92 17.25 -12.47 -8.52
CA LEU A 92 16.24 -12.63 -7.48
C LEU A 92 15.04 -13.39 -8.06
N GLN A 93 14.60 -14.44 -7.38
CA GLN A 93 13.43 -15.24 -7.77
C GLN A 93 12.45 -15.33 -6.60
N ALA A 94 11.14 -15.27 -6.88
CA ALA A 94 10.12 -15.57 -5.87
C ALA A 94 10.02 -17.08 -5.62
N ARG A 95 9.79 -17.49 -4.37
CA ARG A 95 9.45 -18.89 -4.06
C ARG A 95 8.16 -19.33 -4.78
N PRO A 96 8.02 -20.62 -5.15
CA PRO A 96 6.81 -21.14 -5.78
C PRO A 96 5.54 -20.90 -4.96
N SER A 97 5.65 -20.88 -3.63
CA SER A 97 4.54 -20.67 -2.70
C SER A 97 4.22 -19.21 -2.40
N ALA A 98 5.07 -18.25 -2.80
CA ALA A 98 4.99 -16.86 -2.37
C ALA A 98 3.63 -16.21 -2.68
N LEU A 99 3.10 -16.47 -3.88
CA LEU A 99 1.81 -15.93 -4.35
C LEU A 99 0.63 -16.90 -4.18
N THR A 100 0.88 -18.13 -3.71
CA THR A 100 -0.18 -19.14 -3.54
C THR A 100 -0.58 -19.34 -2.08
N ASN A 101 0.21 -18.81 -1.13
CA ASN A 101 0.00 -18.87 0.31
C ASN A 101 -1.39 -18.38 0.78
N GLU A 102 -1.87 -18.93 1.89
CA GLU A 102 -3.06 -18.46 2.62
C GLU A 102 -2.96 -16.97 2.95
N HIS A 103 -1.81 -16.48 3.41
CA HIS A 103 -1.62 -15.08 3.76
C HIS A 103 -1.86 -14.15 2.55
N PHE A 104 -1.29 -14.50 1.40
CA PHE A 104 -1.48 -13.75 0.17
C PHE A 104 -2.93 -13.86 -0.34
N SER A 105 -3.53 -15.05 -0.23
CA SER A 105 -4.94 -15.26 -0.58
C SER A 105 -5.87 -14.38 0.25
N ARG A 106 -5.65 -14.35 1.56
CA ARG A 106 -6.41 -13.52 2.49
C ARG A 106 -6.16 -12.04 2.24
N PHE A 107 -4.94 -11.65 1.91
CA PHE A 107 -4.62 -10.28 1.50
C PHE A 107 -5.43 -9.87 0.26
N CYS A 108 -5.45 -10.70 -0.79
CA CYS A 108 -6.22 -10.41 -2.01
C CYS A 108 -7.71 -10.19 -1.71
N THR A 109 -8.34 -11.08 -0.94
CA THR A 109 -9.74 -10.94 -0.56
C THR A 109 -9.98 -9.66 0.25
N HIS A 110 -9.19 -9.45 1.29
CA HIS A 110 -9.32 -8.31 2.19
C HIS A 110 -9.01 -6.97 1.49
N TYR A 111 -8.12 -6.98 0.50
CA TYR A 111 -7.84 -5.81 -0.32
C TYR A 111 -9.06 -5.44 -1.16
N VAL A 112 -9.72 -6.40 -1.81
CA VAL A 112 -10.96 -6.17 -2.56
C VAL A 112 -12.06 -5.64 -1.65
N GLU A 113 -12.24 -6.21 -0.46
CA GLU A 113 -13.22 -5.74 0.54
C GLU A 113 -12.95 -4.28 0.97
N LYS A 114 -11.68 -3.95 1.26
CA LYS A 114 -11.30 -2.57 1.61
C LYS A 114 -11.48 -1.60 0.45
N LEU A 115 -11.26 -2.06 -0.78
CA LEU A 115 -11.50 -1.27 -1.98
C LEU A 115 -13.00 -1.00 -2.17
N SER A 116 -13.86 -2.01 -2.01
CA SER A 116 -15.31 -1.86 -2.10
C SER A 116 -15.88 -0.97 -1.00
N ASP A 117 -15.28 -1.00 0.20
CA ASP A 117 -15.67 -0.15 1.32
C ASP A 117 -15.15 1.31 1.21
N ASN A 118 -14.40 1.65 0.15
CA ASN A 118 -13.67 2.92 0.00
C ASN A 118 -12.70 3.23 1.15
N LYS A 119 -12.24 2.22 1.89
CA LYS A 119 -11.25 2.36 2.97
C LYS A 119 -9.84 2.67 2.42
N LEU A 120 -9.64 2.48 1.12
CA LEU A 120 -8.39 2.81 0.39
C LEU A 120 -8.41 4.22 -0.23
N SER A 121 -9.49 4.98 -0.06
CA SER A 121 -9.52 6.39 -0.47
C SER A 121 -8.50 7.20 0.32
N GLU A 122 -7.87 8.21 -0.29
CA GLU A 122 -6.90 9.11 0.36
C GLU A 122 -7.43 9.67 1.69
N ARG A 123 -8.71 10.08 1.71
CA ARG A 123 -9.38 10.56 2.92
C ARG A 123 -9.47 9.51 4.02
N ALA A 124 -9.69 8.25 3.66
CA ALA A 124 -9.76 7.14 4.62
C ALA A 124 -8.37 6.79 5.15
N ILE A 125 -7.34 6.81 4.29
CA ILE A 125 -5.94 6.59 4.69
C ILE A 125 -5.48 7.71 5.63
N GLU A 126 -5.79 8.97 5.31
CA GLU A 126 -5.44 10.12 6.15
C GLU A 126 -6.12 10.06 7.52
N LYS A 127 -7.41 9.70 7.55
CA LYS A 127 -8.13 9.48 8.80
C LYS A 127 -7.49 8.36 9.62
N ALA A 128 -7.16 7.23 9.00
CA ALA A 128 -6.50 6.11 9.68
C ALA A 128 -5.13 6.50 10.25
N LYS A 129 -4.34 7.30 9.50
CA LYS A 129 -3.07 7.86 9.99
C LYS A 129 -3.28 8.78 11.19
N SER A 130 -4.26 9.68 11.13
CA SER A 130 -4.58 10.59 12.24
C SER A 130 -5.01 9.82 13.50
N ASP A 131 -5.86 8.80 13.34
CA ASP A 131 -6.35 7.97 14.44
C ASP A 131 -5.21 7.13 15.04
N ALA A 132 -4.29 6.62 14.22
CA ALA A 132 -3.08 5.93 14.68
C ALA A 132 -2.14 6.86 15.46
N SER A 133 -1.87 8.07 14.95
CA SER A 133 -1.04 9.08 15.65
C SER A 133 -1.64 9.48 17.00
N LYS A 134 -2.97 9.62 17.09
CA LYS A 134 -3.68 9.89 18.36
C LYS A 134 -3.58 8.71 19.33
N GLY A 135 -3.62 7.48 18.84
CA GLY A 135 -3.42 6.28 19.65
C GLY A 135 -2.00 6.19 20.21
N MET A 136 -0.99 6.54 19.41
CA MET A 136 0.42 6.58 19.84
C MET A 136 0.69 7.70 20.85
N ALA A 137 0.06 8.87 20.69
CA ALA A 137 0.21 9.99 21.63
C ALA A 137 -0.41 9.72 23.01
N LYS A 138 -1.36 8.79 23.09
CA LYS A 138 -2.00 8.36 24.35
C LYS A 138 -1.27 7.20 25.03
N LEU A 139 -0.19 6.70 24.44
CA LEU A 139 0.57 5.59 25.01
C LEU A 139 1.50 6.09 26.12
N ASP A 140 1.57 5.37 27.23
CA ASP A 140 2.52 5.68 28.29
C ASP A 140 3.97 5.70 27.79
N PRO A 141 4.80 6.66 28.24
CA PRO A 141 6.20 6.77 27.82
C PRO A 141 7.02 5.49 28.03
N TRP A 142 6.72 4.73 29.09
CA TRP A 142 7.37 3.43 29.34
C TRP A 142 6.98 2.39 28.29
N LYS A 143 5.69 2.33 27.92
CA LYS A 143 5.21 1.44 26.87
C LYS A 143 5.81 1.83 25.52
N LEU A 144 5.99 3.13 25.25
CA LEU A 144 6.67 3.59 24.04
C LEU A 144 8.12 3.09 23.93
N LYS A 145 8.84 3.00 25.06
CA LYS A 145 10.25 2.57 25.11
C LYS A 145 10.41 1.03 25.09
N ASN A 146 9.52 0.32 25.77
CA ASN A 146 9.68 -1.10 26.04
C ASN A 146 8.76 -2.00 25.20
N TYR A 147 7.67 -1.49 24.64
CA TYR A 147 6.74 -2.29 23.85
C TYR A 147 7.31 -2.58 22.46
N GLU A 148 7.39 -3.85 22.12
CA GLU A 148 7.62 -4.30 20.76
C GLU A 148 6.29 -4.70 20.12
N PRO A 149 5.93 -4.15 18.95
CA PRO A 149 4.72 -4.55 18.24
C PRO A 149 4.72 -6.04 17.83
N ILE A 150 5.92 -6.61 17.67
CA ILE A 150 6.17 -8.02 17.36
C ILE A 150 7.31 -8.43 18.29
N TRP A 151 7.07 -9.44 19.12
CA TRP A 151 8.06 -9.93 20.07
C TRP A 151 9.35 -10.37 19.37
N GLY A 152 10.50 -9.91 19.86
CA GLY A 152 11.81 -10.28 19.32
C GLY A 152 12.27 -9.43 18.14
N LYS A 153 11.54 -8.37 17.77
CA LYS A 153 11.96 -7.44 16.70
C LYS A 153 13.28 -6.75 17.05
N LYS A 154 13.49 -6.36 18.32
CA LYS A 154 14.79 -5.79 18.73
C LYS A 154 15.91 -6.82 18.64
N LEU A 155 15.65 -8.06 19.04
CA LEU A 155 16.63 -9.15 18.95
C LEU A 155 17.05 -9.40 17.49
N ILE A 156 16.10 -9.47 16.57
CA ILE A 156 16.39 -9.62 15.13
C ILE A 156 17.18 -8.43 14.60
N SER A 157 16.81 -7.19 14.94
CA SER A 157 17.57 -6.01 14.53
C SER A 157 18.98 -5.97 15.12
N GLN A 158 19.17 -6.46 16.34
CA GLN A 158 20.49 -6.56 16.97
C GLN A 158 21.34 -7.63 16.27
N ILE A 159 20.76 -8.79 15.95
CA ILE A 159 21.47 -9.85 15.22
C ILE A 159 21.87 -9.39 13.81
N MET A 160 21.00 -8.64 13.11
CA MET A 160 21.29 -8.14 11.77
C MET A 160 22.24 -6.91 11.73
N ASN A 161 22.44 -6.21 12.85
CA ASN A 161 23.27 -4.99 12.92
C ASN A 161 24.67 -5.22 13.51
N VAL A 162 25.15 -6.47 13.61
CA VAL A 162 26.47 -6.80 14.23
C VAL A 162 27.63 -6.88 13.22
N ASP A 163 27.44 -6.61 11.94
CA ASP A 163 28.50 -6.75 10.91
C ASP A 163 29.10 -5.43 10.35
N GLU A 164 29.07 -4.31 11.08
CA GLU A 164 29.93 -3.16 10.74
C GLU A 164 30.65 -2.61 11.98
N GLY A 165 31.93 -2.95 12.13
CA GLY A 165 32.88 -2.23 12.99
C GLY A 165 33.97 -3.08 13.63
N ASP A 166 34.96 -3.49 12.83
CA ASP A 166 36.37 -3.55 13.28
C ASP A 166 36.89 -2.12 13.55
#